data_AF-A0A526YUJ1-F1
#
_entry.id   AF-A0A526YUJ1-F1
#
_cell.length_a   1.000
_cell.length_b   1.000
_cell.length_c   1.000
_cell.angle_alpha   90.00
_cell.angle_beta   90.00
_cell.angle_gamma   90.00
#
_symmetry.space_group_name_H-M   'P 1'
#
loop_
_entity.id
_entity.type
_entity.pdbx_description
1 polymer ?
#
loop_
_entity_poly.entity_id
_entity_poly.type
_entity_poly.pdbx_seq_one_letter_code
_entity_poly.pdbx_strand_id
1 'polypeptide(L)'
;ADAERHFGIGPRQCNLAVIRTKQFKYVHFAGGLPPLLFDLEKDQDELSNVAADPAYLPVRLELAERLLAWRAEHLDQSLALAELTEDGVVGHVAGLPLFQS
;
A
#
# COMPACT_ATOMS: atom_id res chain seq x y z
N ALA A 1 -11.14 12.23 -14.12
CA ALA A 1 -10.20 13.28 -13.69
C ALA A 1 -9.07 13.44 -14.72
N ASP A 2 -8.36 14.58 -14.77
CA ASP A 2 -7.28 14.82 -15.76
C ASP A 2 -6.14 13.80 -15.68
N ALA A 3 -5.79 13.33 -14.47
CA ALA A 3 -4.75 12.32 -14.28
C ALA A 3 -5.10 10.95 -14.89
N GLU A 4 -6.34 10.48 -14.74
CA GLU A 4 -6.81 9.21 -15.33
C GLU A 4 -6.69 9.22 -16.86
N ARG A 5 -7.10 10.33 -17.48
CA ARG A 5 -6.99 10.52 -18.93
C ARG A 5 -5.54 10.61 -19.38
N HIS A 6 -4.69 11.28 -18.59
CA HIS A 6 -3.28 11.44 -18.88
C HIS A 6 -2.52 10.11 -18.84
N PHE A 7 -2.81 9.26 -17.84
CA PHE A 7 -2.13 7.98 -17.66
C PHE A 7 -2.87 6.78 -18.27
N GLY A 8 -4.09 6.96 -18.78
CA GLY A 8 -4.90 5.87 -19.35
C GLY A 8 -5.34 4.82 -18.31
N ILE A 9 -5.45 5.21 -17.04
CA ILE A 9 -5.77 4.30 -15.92
C ILE A 9 -7.16 4.59 -15.36
N GLY A 10 -7.83 3.55 -14.83
CA GLY A 10 -9.12 3.70 -14.19
C GLY A 10 -9.04 4.44 -12.85
N PRO A 11 -10.18 4.95 -12.33
CA PRO A 11 -10.22 5.74 -11.09
C PRO A 11 -9.66 5.00 -9.87
N ARG A 12 -9.91 3.69 -9.78
CA ARG A 12 -9.36 2.84 -8.69
C ARG A 12 -7.87 2.55 -8.84
N GLN A 13 -7.28 2.82 -10.00
CA GLN A 13 -5.85 2.63 -10.29
C GLN A 13 -5.06 3.92 -10.13
N CYS A 14 -5.72 5.08 -10.03
CA CYS A 14 -5.10 6.38 -9.82
C CYS A 14 -4.83 6.64 -8.33
N ASN A 15 -4.12 5.74 -7.66
CA ASN A 15 -3.71 5.88 -6.27
C ASN A 15 -2.24 5.48 -6.07
N LEU A 16 -1.70 5.85 -4.91
CA LEU A 16 -0.32 5.53 -4.52
C LEU A 16 -0.25 5.12 -3.06
N ALA A 17 0.84 4.45 -2.71
CA ALA A 17 1.22 4.14 -1.34
C ALA A 17 2.71 4.45 -1.12
N VAL A 18 3.03 4.87 0.10
CA VAL A 18 4.37 5.39 0.44
C VAL A 18 4.90 4.67 1.67
N ILE A 19 6.16 4.25 1.60
CA ILE A 19 6.96 3.92 2.78
C ILE A 19 8.10 4.92 2.90
N ARG A 20 8.23 5.52 4.08
CA ARG A 20 9.36 6.39 4.41
C ARG A 20 10.10 5.83 5.61
N THR A 21 11.40 5.64 5.44
CA THR A 21 12.34 5.27 6.50
C THR A 21 13.27 6.45 6.78
N LYS A 22 14.31 6.25 7.61
CA LYS A 22 15.35 7.25 7.80
C LYS A 22 16.20 7.46 6.54
N GLN A 23 16.44 6.39 5.77
CA GLN A 23 17.38 6.39 4.65
C GLN A 23 16.71 6.47 3.28
N PHE A 24 15.48 5.96 3.17
CA PHE A 24 14.80 5.83 1.88
C PHE A 24 13.34 6.23 1.95
N LYS A 25 12.86 6.79 0.84
CA LYS A 25 11.43 6.97 0.56
C LYS A 25 11.07 6.19 -0.70
N TYR A 26 10.12 5.28 -0.58
CA TYR A 26 9.60 4.48 -1.68
C TYR A 26 8.14 4.82 -1.94
N VAL A 27 7.80 5.06 -3.21
CA VAL A 27 6.45 5.35 -3.69
C VAL A 27 6.04 4.28 -4.70
N HIS A 28 4.97 3.57 -4.39
CA HIS A 28 4.35 2.61 -5.29
C HIS A 28 3.07 3.21 -5.86
N PHE A 29 2.91 3.18 -7.18
CA PHE A 29 1.69 3.58 -7.85
C PHE A 29 0.87 2.36 -8.26
N ALA A 30 -0.44 2.43 -8.08
CA ALA A 30 -1.35 1.51 -8.74
C ALA A 30 -1.40 1.79 -10.26
N GLY A 31 -1.99 0.87 -11.02
CA GLY A 31 -2.17 1.05 -12.46
C GLY A 31 -0.94 0.83 -13.33
N GLY A 32 0.14 0.23 -12.79
CA GLY A 32 1.31 -0.15 -13.56
C GLY A 32 2.28 0.99 -13.89
N LEU A 33 2.14 2.14 -13.23
CA LEU A 33 3.08 3.25 -13.38
C LEU A 33 4.43 2.91 -12.70
N PRO A 34 5.57 3.40 -13.24
CA PRO A 34 6.87 3.17 -12.64
C PRO A 34 6.94 3.71 -11.19
N PRO A 35 7.57 2.97 -10.25
CA PRO A 35 7.72 3.44 -8.87
C PRO A 35 8.75 4.57 -8.75
N LEU A 36 8.74 5.26 -7.61
CA LEU A 36 9.81 6.17 -7.21
C LEU A 36 10.57 5.61 -6.01
N LEU A 37 11.87 5.85 -5.98
CA LEU A 37 12.74 5.57 -4.85
C LEU A 37 13.73 6.72 -4.70
N PHE A 38 13.80 7.28 -3.50
CA PHE A 38 14.72 8.37 -3.14
C PHE A 38 15.65 7.90 -2.02
N ASP A 39 16.94 8.10 -2.20
CA ASP A 39 17.97 7.93 -1.17
C ASP A 39 18.09 9.25 -0.40
N LEU A 40 17.51 9.29 0.80
CA LEU A 40 17.41 10.49 1.64
C LEU A 40 18.74 10.86 2.30
N GLU A 41 19.71 9.94 2.35
CA GLU A 41 21.06 10.26 2.84
C GLU A 41 21.84 11.04 1.79
N LYS A 42 21.64 10.71 0.51
CA LYS A 42 22.31 11.37 -0.62
C LYS A 42 21.53 12.55 -1.19
N ASP A 43 20.20 12.54 -1.06
CA ASP A 43 19.29 13.52 -1.65
C ASP A 43 18.09 13.77 -0.72
N GLN A 44 18.28 14.73 0.20
CA GLN A 44 17.25 15.11 1.17
C GLN A 44 16.06 15.85 0.51
N ASP A 45 16.26 16.44 -0.67
CA ASP A 45 15.24 17.20 -1.39
C ASP A 45 14.40 16.32 -2.34
N GLU A 46 14.69 15.01 -2.41
CA GLU A 46 13.95 14.02 -3.20
C GLU A 46 13.86 14.37 -4.70
N LEU A 47 14.96 14.88 -5.27
CA LEU A 47 15.03 15.34 -6.64
C LEU A 47 15.46 14.23 -7.63
N SER A 48 16.08 13.17 -7.14
CA SER A 48 16.65 12.08 -7.93
C SER A 48 15.93 10.75 -7.69
N ASN A 49 15.14 10.31 -8.67
CA ASN A 49 14.53 8.99 -8.65
C ASN A 49 15.55 7.91 -9.04
N VAL A 50 15.96 7.08 -8.08
CA VAL A 50 16.90 5.95 -8.28
C VAL A 50 16.21 4.60 -8.48
N ALA A 51 14.88 4.55 -8.65
CA ALA A 51 14.13 3.29 -8.71
C ALA A 51 14.53 2.34 -9.85
N ALA A 52 15.08 2.87 -10.94
CA ALA A 52 15.53 2.09 -12.09
C ALA A 52 17.02 1.70 -12.02
N ASP A 53 17.77 2.18 -11.02
CA ASP A 53 19.17 1.86 -10.84
C ASP A 53 19.32 0.44 -10.24
N PRO A 54 20.01 -0.48 -10.92
CA PRO A 54 20.24 -1.84 -10.42
C PRO A 54 20.89 -1.91 -9.04
N ALA A 55 21.70 -0.91 -8.67
CA ALA A 55 22.33 -0.84 -7.36
C ALA A 55 21.31 -0.70 -6.21
N TYR A 56 20.14 -0.11 -6.49
CA TYR A 56 19.07 0.08 -5.52
C TYR A 56 17.98 -1.00 -5.62
N LEU A 57 18.12 -1.98 -6.51
CA LEU A 57 17.14 -3.06 -6.66
C LEU A 57 16.86 -3.81 -5.34
N PRO A 58 17.87 -4.19 -4.52
CA PRO A 58 17.60 -4.86 -3.25
C PRO A 58 16.76 -4.01 -2.29
N VAL A 59 17.06 -2.72 -2.18
CA VAL A 59 16.32 -1.78 -1.32
C VAL A 59 14.89 -1.58 -1.84
N ARG A 60 14.72 -1.46 -3.16
CA ARG A 60 13.41 -1.33 -3.78
C ARG A 60 12.53 -2.55 -3.52
N LEU A 61 13.11 -3.76 -3.60
CA LEU A 61 12.41 -5.00 -3.31
C LEU A 61 12.00 -5.09 -1.84
N GLU A 62 12.92 -4.82 -0.90
CA GLU A 62 12.62 -4.83 0.54
C GLU A 62 11.45 -3.89 0.88
N LEU A 63 11.46 -2.65 0.37
CA LEU A 63 10.41 -1.68 0.65
C LEU A 63 9.08 -2.05 -0.03
N ALA A 64 9.12 -2.70 -1.20
CA ALA A 64 7.92 -3.23 -1.84
C ALA A 64 7.30 -4.38 -1.02
N GLU A 65 8.11 -5.32 -0.54
CA GLU A 65 7.67 -6.43 0.31
C GLU A 65 7.09 -5.94 1.63
N ARG A 66 7.73 -4.95 2.27
CA ARG A 66 7.20 -4.30 3.48
C ARG A 66 5.85 -3.64 3.25
N LEU A 67 5.66 -3.00 2.10
CA LEU A 67 4.39 -2.40 1.74
C LEU A 67 3.30 -3.45 1.51
N LEU A 68 3.65 -4.57 0.87
CA LEU A 68 2.74 -5.71 0.69
C LEU A 68 2.33 -6.31 2.04
N ALA A 69 3.28 -6.53 2.95
CA ALA A 69 3.01 -7.01 4.31
C ALA A 69 2.08 -6.05 5.06
N TRP A 70 2.40 -4.75 5.06
CA TRP A 70 1.56 -3.73 5.69
C TRP A 70 0.14 -3.72 5.12
N ARG A 71 -0.01 -3.80 3.80
CA ARG A 71 -1.33 -3.89 3.15
C ARG A 71 -2.09 -5.15 3.56
N ALA A 72 -1.43 -6.29 3.66
CA ALA A 72 -2.06 -7.55 4.08
C ALA A 72 -2.57 -7.47 5.54
N GLU A 73 -1.79 -6.84 6.43
CA GLU A 73 -2.19 -6.60 7.82
C GLU A 73 -3.37 -5.62 7.94
N HIS A 74 -3.50 -4.65 7.01
CA HIS A 74 -4.52 -3.60 7.07
C HIS A 74 -5.63 -3.77 6.02
N LEU A 75 -5.83 -4.99 5.52
CA LEU A 75 -7.05 -5.34 4.78
C LEU A 75 -8.28 -5.07 5.66
N ASP A 76 -9.43 -4.83 5.04
CA ASP A 76 -10.68 -4.64 5.78
C ASP A 76 -10.94 -5.85 6.71
N GLN A 77 -10.69 -5.68 8.00
CA GLN A 77 -10.79 -6.73 9.01
C GLN A 77 -12.19 -6.85 9.61
N SER A 78 -13.20 -6.14 9.07
CA SER A 78 -14.54 -6.06 9.66
C SER A 78 -15.14 -7.43 10.01
N LEU A 79 -14.79 -8.48 9.25
CA LEU A 79 -15.15 -9.88 9.51
C LEU A 79 -13.94 -10.82 9.61
N ALA A 80 -12.71 -10.33 9.50
CA ALA A 80 -11.52 -11.18 9.47
C ALA A 80 -11.25 -11.90 10.81
N LEU A 81 -11.85 -11.40 11.89
CA LEU A 81 -11.77 -11.98 13.24
C LEU A 81 -13.08 -12.68 13.65
N ALA A 82 -14.00 -12.93 12.70
CA ALA A 82 -15.26 -13.62 12.93
C ALA A 82 -15.29 -14.92 12.13
N GLU A 83 -15.50 -16.04 12.82
CA GLU A 83 -15.63 -17.38 12.24
C GLU A 83 -17.05 -17.89 12.45
N LEU A 84 -17.66 -18.47 11.41
CA LEU A 84 -18.98 -19.10 11.53
C LEU A 84 -18.81 -20.59 11.85
N THR A 85 -19.33 -21.01 13.00
CA THR A 85 -19.32 -22.40 13.48
C THR A 85 -20.73 -22.98 13.47
N GLU A 86 -20.88 -24.29 13.74
CA GLU A 86 -22.19 -24.94 13.87
C GLU A 86 -23.04 -24.33 15.00
N ASP A 87 -22.40 -23.72 16.01
CA ASP A 87 -23.04 -23.05 17.15
C ASP A 87 -23.24 -21.52 16.94
N GLY A 88 -22.88 -21.00 15.75
CA GLY A 88 -23.00 -19.58 15.40
C GLY A 88 -21.65 -18.86 15.24
N VAL A 89 -21.68 -17.51 15.25
CA VAL A 89 -20.50 -16.68 15.01
C VAL A 89 -19.63 -16.60 16.27
N VAL A 90 -18.34 -16.91 16.13
CA VAL A 90 -17.32 -16.81 17.18
C VAL A 90 -16.26 -15.77 16.77
N GLY A 91 -15.84 -14.90 17.70
CA GLY A 91 -14.77 -13.92 17.49
C GLY A 91 -15.20 -12.45 17.53
N HIS A 92 -14.33 -11.53 17.12
CA HIS A 92 -14.58 -10.08 17.18
C HIS A 92 -15.24 -9.58 15.89
N VAL A 93 -16.54 -9.25 15.98
CA VAL A 93 -17.25 -8.55 14.91
C VAL A 93 -17.14 -7.05 15.16
N ALA A 94 -16.38 -6.34 14.34
CA ALA A 94 -16.28 -4.89 14.45
C ALA A 94 -17.62 -4.25 14.02
N GLY A 95 -18.45 -3.86 14.99
CA GLY A 95 -19.53 -2.88 14.86
C GLY A 95 -20.46 -3.02 13.65
N LEU A 96 -21.21 -4.11 13.55
CA LEU A 96 -22.50 -4.03 12.86
C LEU A 96 -23.48 -3.29 13.79
N PRO A 97 -24.30 -2.33 13.30
CA PRO A 97 -25.39 -1.82 14.11
C PRO A 97 -26.25 -3.03 14.47
N LEU A 98 -26.41 -3.29 15.77
CA LEU A 98 -27.40 -4.24 16.25
C LEU A 98 -28.73 -3.84 15.60
N PHE A 99 -29.25 -4.68 14.73
CA PHE A 99 -30.62 -4.55 14.24
C PHE A 99 -31.53 -4.58 15.48
N GLN A 100 -32.00 -3.40 15.91
CA GLN A 100 -33.01 -3.30 16.95
C GLN A 100 -34.38 -3.39 16.26
N SER A 101 -35.12 -4.43 16.62
CA SER A 101 -36.52 -4.66 16.26
C SER A 101 -37.46 -3.63 16.87
#